data_AF-A0A0H1QYN0-F1
#
_entry.id   AF-A0A0H1QYN0-F1
#
_cell.length_a   1.000
_cell.length_b   1.000
_cell.length_c   1.000
_cell.angle_alpha   90.00
_cell.angle_beta   90.00
_cell.angle_gamma   90.00
#
_symmetry.space_group_name_H-M   'P 1'
#
loop_
_entity.id
_entity.type
_entity.pdbx_description
1 polymer ?
#
loop_
_entity_poly.entity_id
_entity_poly.type
_entity_poly.pdbx_seq_one_letter_code
_entity_poly.pdbx_strand_id
1 'polypeptide(L)'
;MERTTSGAGRCTAGSPEQRAGTDRMALLEEIAAFVREHGEILARYHLYSMDDLKRIEQECWRLHDEACRRGACGSAGGLVELEYLIGRAKEMKAKRMEEERGP
;
A
#
# COMPACT_ATOMS: atom_id res chain seq x y z
N MET A 1 -11.32 39.56 -46.71
CA MET A 1 -11.25 38.12 -47.02
C MET A 1 -10.01 37.60 -46.31
N GLU A 2 -10.02 36.69 -45.34
CA GLU A 2 -11.05 35.87 -44.71
C GLU A 2 -10.67 35.66 -43.24
N ARG A 3 -11.67 35.61 -42.36
CA ARG A 3 -11.55 35.16 -40.98
C ARG A 3 -11.75 33.64 -40.98
N THR A 4 -10.82 32.88 -40.42
CA THR A 4 -11.11 31.49 -40.04
C THR A 4 -10.61 31.19 -38.65
N THR A 5 -11.46 31.53 -37.70
CA THR A 5 -11.54 30.89 -36.38
C THR A 5 -12.00 29.44 -36.57
N SER A 6 -11.20 28.46 -36.13
CA SER A 6 -11.66 27.09 -35.87
C SER A 6 -10.52 26.36 -35.15
N GLY A 7 -10.62 25.81 -33.97
CA GLY A 7 -11.66 25.70 -32.97
C GLY A 7 -10.96 25.01 -31.80
N ALA A 8 -11.15 25.51 -30.57
CA ALA A 8 -10.59 24.89 -29.38
C ALA A 8 -11.28 23.54 -29.15
N GLY A 9 -10.76 22.50 -29.79
CA GLY A 9 -11.13 21.11 -29.52
C GLY A 9 -10.63 20.74 -28.13
N ARG A 10 -11.56 20.68 -27.18
CA ARG A 10 -11.35 20.20 -25.80
C ARG A 10 -10.79 18.77 -25.84
N CYS A 11 -9.48 18.62 -25.76
CA CYS A 11 -8.84 17.35 -25.42
C CYS A 11 -8.95 17.14 -23.90
N THR A 12 -10.10 16.66 -23.44
CA THR A 12 -10.30 16.20 -22.06
C THR A 12 -9.75 14.77 -21.89
N ALA A 13 -8.49 14.60 -22.21
CA ALA A 13 -7.72 13.39 -21.97
C ALA A 13 -6.34 13.88 -21.54
N GLY A 14 -6.16 14.08 -20.22
CA GLY A 14 -4.91 14.60 -19.66
C GLY A 14 -3.70 13.88 -20.22
N SER A 15 -2.60 14.62 -20.44
CA SER A 15 -1.36 14.08 -21.00
C SER A 15 -0.91 12.83 -20.23
N PRO A 16 -0.20 11.88 -20.87
CA PRO A 16 0.29 10.68 -20.21
C PRO A 16 1.05 10.97 -18.91
N GLU A 17 1.81 12.07 -18.83
CA GLU A 17 2.49 12.48 -17.60
C GLU A 17 1.53 12.90 -16.49
N GLN A 18 0.40 13.54 -16.81
CA GLN A 18 -0.61 13.95 -15.83
C GLN A 18 -1.38 12.75 -15.28
N ARG A 19 -1.70 11.77 -16.14
CA ARG A 19 -2.33 10.51 -15.73
C ARG A 19 -1.40 9.69 -14.84
N ALA A 20 -0.15 9.49 -15.26
CA ALA A 20 0.85 8.81 -14.46
C ALA A 20 1.09 9.50 -13.11
N GLY A 21 1.07 10.83 -13.06
CA GLY A 21 1.15 11.61 -11.82
C GLY A 21 -0.05 11.40 -10.89
N THR A 22 -1.27 11.35 -11.44
CA THR A 22 -2.51 11.10 -10.67
C THR A 22 -2.54 9.68 -10.12
N ASP A 23 -2.19 8.70 -10.96
CA ASP A 23 -2.11 7.28 -10.61
C ASP A 23 -1.04 6.99 -9.56
N ARG A 24 0.07 7.75 -9.58
CA ARG A 24 1.09 7.69 -8.52
C ARG A 24 0.59 8.27 -7.20
N MET A 25 -0.14 9.39 -7.24
CA MET A 25 -0.67 10.02 -6.03
C MET A 25 -1.69 9.10 -5.35
N ALA A 26 -2.61 8.51 -6.11
CA ALA A 26 -3.59 7.56 -5.60
C ALA A 26 -2.94 6.35 -4.92
N LEU A 27 -1.86 5.81 -5.50
CA LEU A 27 -1.10 4.72 -4.89
C LEU A 27 -0.47 5.14 -3.56
N LEU A 28 0.08 6.35 -3.45
CA LEU A 28 0.66 6.84 -2.20
C LEU A 28 -0.42 7.05 -1.12
N GLU A 29 -1.61 7.50 -1.50
CA GLU A 29 -2.76 7.59 -0.60
C GLU A 29 -3.23 6.21 -0.11
N GLU A 30 -3.29 5.23 -1.00
CA GLU A 30 -3.58 3.82 -0.66
C GLU A 30 -2.55 3.27 0.33
N ILE A 31 -1.26 3.47 0.07
CA ILE A 31 -0.17 3.08 0.97
C ILE A 31 -0.31 3.75 2.34
N ALA A 32 -0.56 5.07 2.37
CA ALA A 32 -0.70 5.80 3.62
C ALA A 32 -1.93 5.32 4.43
N ALA A 33 -3.04 5.00 3.76
CA ALA A 33 -4.21 4.42 4.39
C ALA A 33 -3.90 3.03 4.97
N PHE A 34 -3.25 2.17 4.20
CA PHE A 34 -2.85 0.82 4.62
C PHE A 34 -1.91 0.84 5.83
N VAL A 35 -0.89 1.70 5.81
CA VAL A 35 0.04 1.88 6.93
C VAL A 35 -0.70 2.38 8.17
N ARG A 36 -1.63 3.32 8.02
CA ARG A 36 -2.45 3.79 9.16
C ARG A 36 -3.37 2.71 9.72
N GLU A 37 -3.98 1.90 8.86
CA GLU A 37 -4.89 0.83 9.27
C GLU A 37 -4.16 -0.24 10.10
N HIS A 38 -2.93 -0.58 9.70
CA HIS A 38 -2.16 -1.68 10.28
C HIS A 38 -0.96 -1.24 11.15
N GLY A 39 -0.70 0.06 11.32
CA GLY A 39 0.43 0.56 12.11
C GLY A 39 0.42 0.10 13.58
N GLU A 40 -0.77 -0.15 14.15
CA GLU A 40 -0.93 -0.66 15.50
C GLU A 40 -1.08 -2.20 15.57
N ILE A 41 -0.62 -2.93 14.55
CA ILE A 41 -0.81 -4.39 14.46
C ILE A 41 -0.22 -5.14 15.66
N LEU A 42 0.87 -4.64 16.24
CA LEU A 42 1.46 -5.24 17.45
C LEU A 42 0.54 -5.14 18.67
N ALA A 43 -0.18 -4.04 18.87
CA ALA A 43 -1.11 -3.91 19.99
C ALA A 43 -2.34 -4.83 19.82
N ARG A 44 -2.71 -5.10 18.56
CA ARG A 44 -3.92 -5.85 18.18
C ARG A 44 -3.64 -7.27 17.68
N TYR A 45 -2.40 -7.76 17.78
CA TYR A 45 -1.96 -9.04 17.17
C TYR A 45 -2.83 -10.25 17.58
N HIS A 46 -3.36 -10.23 18.80
CA HIS A 46 -4.21 -11.28 19.34
C HIS A 46 -5.56 -11.41 18.59
N LEU A 47 -6.06 -10.32 18.01
CA LEU A 47 -7.30 -10.27 17.23
C LEU A 47 -7.14 -10.86 15.82
N TYR A 48 -5.91 -10.95 15.32
CA TYR A 48 -5.63 -11.49 14.00
C TYR A 48 -5.34 -12.98 14.07
N SER A 49 -5.90 -13.74 13.13
CA SER A 49 -5.42 -15.11 12.87
C SER A 49 -4.06 -15.07 12.19
N MET A 50 -3.35 -16.22 12.17
CA MET A 50 -2.12 -16.32 11.39
C MET A 50 -2.35 -16.07 9.90
N ASP A 51 -3.50 -16.46 9.36
CA ASP A 51 -3.78 -16.25 7.95
C ASP A 51 -4.14 -14.78 7.64
N ASP A 52 -4.75 -14.07 8.60
CA ASP A 52 -4.92 -12.61 8.47
C ASP A 52 -3.58 -11.90 8.42
N LEU A 53 -2.64 -12.24 9.30
CA LEU A 53 -1.30 -11.64 9.30
C LEU A 53 -0.55 -11.92 7.99
N LYS A 54 -0.66 -13.14 7.43
CA LYS A 54 -0.09 -13.46 6.11
C LYS A 54 -0.75 -12.67 4.98
N ARG A 55 -2.07 -12.47 5.03
CA ARG A 55 -2.79 -11.68 4.03
C ARG A 55 -2.34 -10.22 4.07
N ILE A 56 -2.16 -9.65 5.26
CA ILE A 56 -1.65 -8.28 5.43
C ILE A 56 -0.20 -8.19 4.92
N GLU A 57 0.65 -9.17 5.21
CA GLU A 57 2.02 -9.24 4.69
C GLU A 57 2.07 -9.26 3.15
N GLN A 58 1.24 -10.10 2.51
CA GLN A 58 1.13 -10.19 1.06
C GLN A 58 0.68 -8.87 0.43
N GLU A 59 -0.28 -8.19 1.04
CA GLU A 59 -0.76 -6.90 0.57
C GLU A 59 0.31 -5.80 0.73
N CYS A 60 1.08 -5.84 1.82
CA CYS A 60 2.22 -4.96 2.02
C CYS A 60 3.26 -5.12 0.90
N TRP A 61 3.59 -6.36 0.53
CA TRP A 61 4.49 -6.65 -0.59
C TRP A 61 3.91 -6.21 -1.93
N ARG A 62 2.62 -6.43 -2.18
CA ARG A 62 1.95 -5.98 -3.41
C ARG A 62 2.07 -4.46 -3.58
N LEU A 63 1.80 -3.71 -2.51
CA LEU A 63 1.90 -2.25 -2.50
C LEU A 63 3.34 -1.77 -2.69
N HIS A 64 4.31 -2.44 -2.07
CA HIS A 64 5.72 -2.09 -2.22
C HIS A 64 6.21 -2.34 -3.65
N ASP A 65 5.87 -3.49 -4.24
CA ASP A 65 6.20 -3.80 -5.64
C ASP A 65 5.56 -2.81 -6.62
N GLU A 66 4.29 -2.46 -6.42
CA GLU A 66 3.61 -1.45 -7.24
C GLU A 66 4.26 -0.07 -7.09
N ALA A 67 4.65 0.32 -5.87
CA ALA A 67 5.37 1.57 -5.63
C ALA A 67 6.71 1.59 -6.37
N CYS A 68 7.45 0.47 -6.38
CA CYS A 68 8.70 0.35 -7.11
C CYS A 68 8.48 0.42 -8.62
N ARG A 69 7.50 -0.30 -9.16
CA ARG A 69 7.14 -0.25 -10.59
C ARG A 69 6.75 1.15 -11.06
N ARG A 70 6.16 1.97 -10.18
CA ARG A 70 5.81 3.38 -10.47
C ARG A 70 6.87 4.41 -10.07
N GLY A 71 8.06 3.98 -9.63
CA GLY A 71 9.15 4.88 -9.22
C GLY A 71 8.88 5.67 -7.94
N ALA A 72 7.98 5.19 -7.09
CA ALA A 72 7.56 5.80 -5.82
C ALA A 72 8.12 5.07 -4.58
N CYS A 73 8.99 4.07 -4.74
CA CYS A 73 9.50 3.25 -3.64
C CYS A 73 10.20 4.08 -2.52
N GLY A 74 10.88 5.17 -2.86
CA GLY A 74 11.48 6.07 -1.87
C GLY A 74 10.46 6.84 -1.00
N SER A 75 9.20 6.91 -1.44
CA SER A 75 8.10 7.56 -0.71
C SER A 75 7.21 6.55 0.05
N ALA A 76 7.46 5.24 -0.11
CA ALA A 76 6.70 4.16 0.50
C ALA A 76 7.35 3.59 1.78
N GLY A 77 8.19 4.39 2.47
CA GLY A 77 8.96 3.93 3.63
C GLY A 77 8.13 3.35 4.79
N GLY A 78 6.87 3.77 4.93
CA GLY A 78 5.94 3.21 5.92
C GLY A 78 5.61 1.73 5.69
N LEU A 79 5.73 1.22 4.46
CA LEU A 79 5.55 -0.20 4.17
C LEU A 79 6.68 -1.03 4.80
N VAL A 80 7.93 -0.56 4.77
CA VAL A 80 9.07 -1.27 5.35
C VAL A 80 8.93 -1.40 6.87
N GLU A 81 8.52 -0.32 7.53
CA GLU A 81 8.21 -0.38 8.96
C GLU A 81 7.07 -1.35 9.25
N LEU A 82 6.01 -1.30 8.44
CA LEU A 82 4.86 -2.19 8.62
C LEU A 82 5.22 -3.67 8.40
N GLU A 83 6.06 -4.01 7.40
CA GLU A 83 6.57 -5.37 7.20
C GLU A 83 7.26 -5.92 8.44
N TYR A 84 8.11 -5.08 9.07
CA TYR A 84 8.77 -5.44 10.33
C TYR A 84 7.74 -5.71 11.44
N LEU A 85 6.74 -4.85 11.60
CA LEU A 85 5.69 -5.01 12.61
C LEU A 85 4.84 -6.26 12.38
N ILE A 86 4.51 -6.58 11.12
CA ILE A 86 3.78 -7.80 10.76
C ILE A 86 4.62 -9.04 11.11
N GLY A 87 5.91 -9.05 10.78
CA GLY A 87 6.82 -10.14 11.15
C GLY A 87 6.83 -10.39 12.66
N ARG A 88 6.96 -9.32 13.44
CA ARG A 88 6.89 -9.39 14.92
C ARG A 88 5.53 -9.86 15.43
N ALA A 89 4.42 -9.42 14.83
CA ALA A 89 3.09 -9.91 15.18
C ALA A 89 2.94 -11.42 14.94
N LYS A 90 3.48 -11.92 13.82
CA LYS A 90 3.48 -13.36 13.48
C LYS A 90 4.28 -14.17 14.49
N GLU A 91 5.46 -13.70 14.88
CA GLU A 91 6.27 -14.34 15.94
C GLU A 91 5.52 -14.43 17.27
N MET A 92 4.89 -13.33 17.70
CA MET A 92 4.10 -13.30 18.93
C MET A 92 2.90 -14.23 18.88
N LYS A 93 2.21 -14.30 17.73
CA LYS A 93 1.09 -15.21 17.52
C LYS A 93 1.54 -16.68 17.54
N ALA A 94 2.65 -16.99 16.86
CA ALA A 94 3.20 -18.35 16.82
C ALA A 94 3.56 -18.86 18.23
N LYS A 95 4.27 -18.06 19.03
CA LYS A 95 4.61 -18.41 20.42
C LYS A 95 3.37 -18.71 21.25
N ARG A 96 2.33 -17.86 21.15
CA ARG A 96 1.06 -18.08 21.84
C ARG A 96 0.37 -19.37 21.40
N MET A 97 0.40 -19.70 20.11
CA MET A 97 -0.17 -20.95 19.59
C MET A 97 0.61 -22.19 20.06
N GLU A 98 1.93 -22.09 20.23
CA GLU A 98 2.77 -23.15 20.79
C GLU A 98 2.46 -23.37 22.28
N GLU A 99 2.33 -22.29 23.05
CA GLU A 99 1.93 -22.32 24.46
C GLU A 99 0.54 -22.96 24.65
N GLU A 100 -0.41 -22.65 23.76
CA GLU A 100 -1.77 -23.23 23.80
C GLU A 100 -1.82 -24.71 23.41
N ARG A 101 -0.84 -25.21 22.64
CA ARG A 101 -0.81 -26.63 22.23
C ARG A 101 -0.29 -27.57 23.30
N GLY A 102 0.47 -27.06 24.28
CA GLY A 102 0.99 -27.84 25.42
C GLY A 102 1.86 -29.05 25.03
N PRO A 103 2.57 -29.68 25.99
CA PRO A 103 3.27 -30.95 25.75
C PRO A 103 2.32 -32.10 25.45
#